data_AF-A0A2N2SZ32-F1
#
_entry.id   AF-A0A2N2SZ32-F1
#
_cell.length_a   1.000
_cell.length_b   1.000
_cell.length_c   1.000
_cell.angle_alpha   90.00
_cell.angle_beta   90.00
_cell.angle_gamma   90.00
#
_symmetry.space_group_name_H-M   'P 1'
#
loop_
_entity.id
_entity.type
_entity.pdbx_description
1 polymer ?
#
loop_
_entity_poly.entity_id
_entity_poly.type
_entity_poly.pdbx_seq_one_letter_code
_entity_poly.pdbx_strand_id
1 'polypeptide(L)' 'MKALQDLFSTDYGLMSFVVIAAVVVGLAVAYGVLRSKMNESAKNAGE' A
#
# COMPACT_ATOMS: atom_id res chain seq x y z
N MET A 1 28.00 10.90 -5.96
CA MET A 1 26.71 11.61 -6.18
C MET A 1 26.07 11.35 -7.55
N LYS A 2 26.83 11.10 -8.63
CA LYS A 2 26.24 10.69 -9.93
C LYS A 2 25.48 9.35 -9.87
N ALA A 3 26.03 8.33 -9.21
CA ALA A 3 25.37 7.01 -9.09
C ALA A 3 24.04 7.05 -8.33
N LEU A 4 23.89 7.91 -7.32
CA LEU A 4 22.62 8.11 -6.61
C LEU A 4 21.62 8.89 -7.45
N GLN A 5 22.07 9.93 -8.18
CA GLN A 5 21.19 10.69 -9.08
C GLN A 5 20.75 9.87 -10.30
N ASP A 6 21.59 8.99 -10.84
CA ASP A 6 21.19 8.04 -11.89
C ASP A 6 20.17 7.02 -11.36
N LEU A 7 20.33 6.56 -10.11
CA LEU A 7 19.37 5.66 -9.45
C LEU A 7 18.00 6.30 -9.18
N PHE A 8 17.91 7.63 -9.12
CA PHE A 8 16.67 8.37 -8.92
C PHE A 8 16.29 9.20 -10.16
N SER A 9 17.01 9.03 -11.28
CA SER A 9 16.71 9.68 -12.55
C SER A 9 15.36 9.18 -13.09
N THR A 10 14.80 9.90 -14.06
CA THR A 10 13.39 9.82 -14.47
C THR A 10 12.85 8.40 -14.69
N ASP A 11 13.67 7.44 -15.14
CA ASP A 11 13.24 6.03 -15.30
C ASP A 11 13.11 5.25 -13.97
N TYR A 12 14.06 5.41 -13.04
CA TYR A 12 14.04 4.67 -11.76
C TYR A 12 13.20 5.39 -10.69
N GLY A 13 13.20 6.73 -10.70
CA GLY A 13 12.39 7.53 -9.79
C GLY A 13 10.89 7.29 -10.03
N LEU A 14 10.45 7.26 -11.29
CA LEU A 14 9.06 7.00 -11.63
C LEU A 14 8.64 5.57 -11.24
N MET A 15 9.51 4.58 -11.49
CA MET A 15 9.29 3.20 -11.07
C MET A 15 9.17 3.09 -9.54
N SER A 16 10.02 3.79 -8.79
CA SER A 16 9.96 3.81 -7.33
C SER A 16 8.64 4.40 -6.80
N PHE A 17 8.14 5.47 -7.43
CA PHE A 17 6.86 6.08 -7.08
C PHE A 17 5.69 5.13 -7.35
N VAL A 18 5.71 4.42 -8.47
CA VAL A 18 4.69 3.42 -8.80
C VAL A 18 4.67 2.28 -7.79
N VAL A 19 5.84 1.78 -7.40
CA VAL A 19 5.94 0.71 -6.38
C VAL A 19 5.43 1.21 -5.02
N ILE A 20 5.83 2.40 -4.60
CA ILE A 20 5.35 3.01 -3.34
C ILE A 20 3.83 3.17 -3.38
N ALA A 21 3.27 3.70 -4.46
CA ALA A 21 1.84 3.85 -4.63
C ALA A 21 1.11 2.49 -4.58
N ALA A 22 1.65 1.47 -5.25
CA ALA A 22 1.08 0.13 -5.25
C ALA A 22 1.07 -0.50 -3.83
N VAL A 23 2.15 -0.32 -3.07
CA VAL A 23 2.22 -0.79 -1.68
C VAL A 23 1.20 -0.07 -0.79
N VAL A 24 1.11 1.26 -0.90
CA VAL A 24 0.15 2.05 -0.12
C VAL A 24 -1.29 1.64 -0.43
N VAL A 25 -1.63 1.48 -1.72
CA VAL A 25 -2.97 1.02 -2.13
C VAL A 25 -3.24 -0.40 -1.64
N GLY A 26 -2.27 -1.31 -1.77
CA GLY A 26 -2.40 -2.68 -1.28
C GLY A 26 -2.67 -2.75 0.22
N LEU A 27 -1.94 -1.95 1.02
CA LEU A 27 -2.16 -1.85 2.46
C LEU A 27 -3.51 -1.24 2.81
N ALA A 28 -3.95 -0.20 2.09
CA ALA A 28 -5.26 0.42 2.31
C ALA A 28 -6.41 -0.55 2.03
N VAL A 29 -6.32 -1.32 0.93
CA VAL A 29 -7.30 -2.37 0.59
C VAL A 29 -7.30 -3.47 1.65
N ALA A 30 -6.12 -3.98 2.02
CA ALA A 30 -6.01 -5.02 3.05
C ALA A 30 -6.60 -4.56 4.39
N TYR A 31 -6.30 -3.32 4.80
CA TYR A 31 -6.89 -2.72 5.99
C TYR A 31 -8.42 -2.64 5.91
N GLY A 32 -8.97 -2.16 4.78
CA GLY A 32 -10.41 -2.08 4.57
C GLY A 32 -11.11 -3.44 4.66
N VAL A 33 -10.53 -4.48 4.04
CA VAL A 33 -11.06 -5.85 4.08
C VAL A 33 -11.02 -6.41 5.50
N LEU A 34 -9.89 -6.27 6.20
CA LEU A 34 -9.75 -6.75 7.57
C LEU A 34 -10.70 -6.02 8.52
N ARG A 35 -10.84 -4.70 8.37
CA ARG A 35 -11.78 -3.88 9.14
C ARG A 35 -13.23 -4.31 8.89
N SER A 36 -13.61 -4.56 7.64
CA SER A 36 -14.94 -5.05 7.28
C SER A 36 -15.23 -6.40 7.93
N LYS A 37 -14.29 -7.34 7.85
CA LYS A 37 -14.42 -8.66 8.48
C LYS A 37 -14.50 -8.60 10.00
N MET A 38 -13.69 -7.74 10.64
CA MET A 38 -13.75 -7.54 12.08
C MET A 38 -15.09 -6.95 12.53
N ASN A 39 -15.62 -5.97 11.80
CA ASN A 39 -16.94 -5.40 12.08
C ASN A 39 -18.04 -6.46 11.92
N GLU A 40 -17.94 -7.31 10.91
CA GLU A 40 -18.88 -8.41 10.68
C GLU A 40 -18.83 -9.44 11.80
N SER A 41 -17.63 -9.88 12.21
CA SER A 41 -17.45 -10.74 13.37
C SER A 41 -18.00 -10.12 14.67
N ALA A 42 -17.78 -8.82 14.89
CA ALA A 42 -18.31 -8.12 16.06
C ALA A 42 -19.85 -8.04 16.05
N LYS A 43 -20.45 -7.90 14.86
CA LYS A 43 -21.91 -7.90 14.70
C LYS A 43 -22.51 -9.28 15.01
N ASN A 44 -21.86 -10.35 14.56
CA ASN A 44 -22.31 -11.73 14.76
C ASN A 44 -21.99 -12.27 16.16
N ALA A 45 -21.02 -11.70 16.87
CA ALA A 45 -20.67 -12.09 18.25
C ALA A 45 -21.66 -11.55 19.30
N GLY A 46 -22.62 -10.71 18.90
CA GLY A 46 -23.70 -10.19 19.74
C GLY A 46 -25.05 -10.87 19.53
N GLU A 47 -25.14 -11.86 18.63
CA GLU A 47 -26.27 -12.80 18.50
C GLU A 47 -26.04 -14.06 19.35
#